data_AF-A0A916M530-F1
#
_entry.id   AF-A0A916M530-F1
#
_cell.length_a   1.000
_cell.length_b   1.000
_cell.length_c   1.000
_cell.angle_alpha   90.00
_cell.angle_beta   90.00
_cell.angle_gamma   90.00
#
_symmetry.space_group_name_H-M   'P 1'
#
loop_
_entity.id
_entity.type
_entity.pdbx_description
1 polymer ?
#
loop_
_entity_poly.entity_id
_entity_poly.type
_entity_poly.pdbx_seq_one_letter_code
_entity_poly.pdbx_strand_id
1 'polypeptide(L)' 'DSAAEGIAAAPSPHAKCPRCWHWREDVGANAGHPELCGRCDANLHAEGEPRSHA' A
#
# COMPACT_ATOMS: atom_id res chain seq x y z
N ASP A 1 13.83 -29.33 24.42
CA ASP A 1 12.97 -28.15 24.53
C ASP A 1 13.12 -27.26 23.32
N SER A 2 12.26 -27.49 22.32
CA SER A 2 12.04 -26.53 21.25
C SER A 2 11.04 -25.52 21.79
N ALA A 3 11.53 -24.38 22.26
CA ALA A 3 10.68 -23.30 22.71
C ALA A 3 9.72 -22.87 21.59
N ALA A 4 8.49 -22.56 21.99
CA ALA A 4 7.33 -22.28 21.15
C ALA A 4 7.63 -21.39 19.93
N GLU A 5 7.56 -21.96 18.75
CA GLU A 5 7.57 -21.22 17.49
C GLU A 5 6.11 -20.96 17.08
N GLY A 6 5.68 -19.71 17.19
CA GLY A 6 4.30 -19.28 16.95
C GLY A 6 4.23 -18.17 15.90
N ILE A 7 3.21 -18.23 15.04
CA ILE A 7 2.93 -17.18 14.06
C ILE A 7 1.95 -16.19 14.68
N ALA A 8 2.33 -14.91 14.74
CA ALA A 8 1.46 -13.82 15.14
C ALA A 8 1.15 -12.91 13.95
N ALA A 9 -0.11 -12.56 13.78
CA ALA A 9 -0.57 -11.63 12.75
C ALA A 9 -1.55 -10.62 13.36
N ALA A 10 -1.44 -9.36 12.95
CA ALA A 10 -2.33 -8.27 13.35
C ALA A 10 -2.79 -7.47 12.12
N PRO A 11 -4.00 -6.91 12.13
CA PRO A 11 -4.45 -6.01 11.06
C PRO A 11 -3.53 -4.79 10.91
N SER A 12 -3.39 -4.30 9.67
CA SER A 12 -2.72 -3.04 9.42
C SER A 12 -3.55 -1.87 9.99
N PRO A 13 -2.91 -0.83 10.56
CA PRO A 13 -3.61 0.37 11.04
C PRO A 13 -3.94 1.37 9.92
N HIS A 14 -3.50 1.11 8.69
CA HIS A 14 -3.64 2.05 7.59
C HIS A 14 -4.97 1.91 6.85
N ALA A 15 -5.19 2.74 5.82
CA ALA A 15 -6.34 2.59 4.92
C ALA A 15 -5.98 1.71 3.71
N LYS A 16 -6.98 1.02 3.16
CA LYS A 16 -6.82 0.18 1.96
C LYS A 16 -6.99 1.03 0.71
N CYS A 17 -5.99 1.03 -0.18
CA CYS A 17 -6.09 1.66 -1.49
C CYS A 17 -7.02 0.84 -2.40
N PRO A 18 -8.08 1.41 -3.01
CA PRO A 18 -9.04 0.67 -3.83
C PRO A 18 -8.45 0.19 -5.16
N ARG A 19 -7.37 0.81 -5.65
CA ARG A 19 -6.72 0.44 -6.92
C ARG A 19 -5.79 -0.76 -6.79
N CYS A 20 -4.97 -0.82 -5.74
CA CYS A 20 -3.97 -1.87 -5.59
C CYS A 20 -4.21 -2.82 -4.42
N TRP A 21 -5.25 -2.55 -3.63
CA TRP A 21 -5.68 -3.34 -2.48
C TRP A 21 -4.66 -3.47 -1.34
N HIS A 22 -3.56 -2.70 -1.38
CA HIS A 22 -2.61 -2.62 -0.28
C HIS A 22 -3.09 -1.64 0.80
N TRP A 23 -2.84 -2.02 2.05
CA TRP A 23 -2.98 -1.14 3.21
C TRP A 23 -1.74 -0.24 3.31
N ARG A 24 -1.94 1.07 3.25
CA ARG A 24 -0.87 2.03 2.96
C ARG A 24 -1.09 3.32 3.75
N GLU A 25 -0.03 3.80 4.41
CA GLU A 25 -0.08 5.04 5.20
C GLU A 25 -0.39 6.28 4.37
N ASP A 26 -0.02 6.25 3.08
CA ASP A 26 -0.11 7.37 2.15
C ASP A 26 -1.41 7.39 1.33
N VAL A 27 -2.42 6.61 1.71
CA VAL A 27 -3.78 6.76 1.15
C VAL A 27 -4.32 8.14 1.52
N GLY A 28 -4.69 8.92 0.50
CA GLY A 28 -5.22 10.27 0.66
C GLY A 28 -4.17 11.37 0.82
N ALA A 29 -2.89 11.07 0.59
CA ALA A 29 -1.82 12.08 0.60
C ALA A 29 -2.01 13.16 -0.48
N ASN A 30 -2.63 12.83 -1.61
CA ASN A 30 -2.98 13.78 -2.67
C ASN A 30 -4.44 14.21 -2.53
N ALA A 31 -4.68 15.50 -2.29
CA ALA A 31 -6.03 16.06 -2.13
C ALA A 31 -6.90 15.95 -3.41
N GLY A 32 -6.30 15.86 -4.59
CA GLY A 32 -7.01 15.60 -5.85
C GLY A 32 -7.50 14.15 -5.98
N HIS A 33 -6.82 13.21 -5.31
CA HIS A 33 -7.12 11.77 -5.36
C HIS A 33 -7.16 11.17 -3.93
N PRO A 34 -8.14 11.57 -3.10
CA PRO A 34 -8.14 11.32 -1.66
C PRO A 34 -8.27 9.84 -1.25
N GLU A 35 -8.63 8.95 -2.18
CA GLU A 35 -8.75 7.52 -1.92
C GLU A 35 -7.54 6.72 -2.40
N LEU A 36 -6.61 7.32 -3.15
CA LEU A 36 -5.45 6.62 -3.70
C LEU A 36 -4.23 6.75 -2.80
N CYS A 37 -3.39 5.71 -2.78
CA CYS A 37 -2.04 5.82 -2.25
C CYS A 37 -1.10 6.52 -3.24
N GLY A 38 -0.02 7.12 -2.76
CA GLY A 38 0.94 7.87 -3.58
C GLY A 38 1.54 7.07 -4.73
N ARG A 39 1.77 5.76 -4.55
CA ARG A 39 2.20 4.86 -5.64
C ARG A 39 1.19 4.79 -6.78
N CYS A 40 -0.08 4.61 -6.43
CA CYS A 40 -1.16 4.50 -7.40
C CYS A 40 -1.44 5.83 -8.09
N ASP A 41 -1.32 6.93 -7.36
CA ASP A 41 -1.39 8.29 -7.88
C ASP A 41 -0.30 8.54 -8.92
N ALA A 42 0.96 8.28 -8.56
CA ALA A 42 2.11 8.44 -9.46
C ALA A 42 1.96 7.59 -10.74
N ASN A 43 1.50 6.33 -10.62
CA ASN A 43 1.28 5.45 -11.77
C ASN A 43 0.14 5.90 -12.69
N LEU A 44 -0.78 6.76 -12.25
CA LEU A 44 -1.90 7.26 -13.05
C LEU A 44 -1.67 8.69 -13.57
N HIS A 45 -0.95 9.51 -12.82
CA HIS A 45 -0.91 10.97 -13.00
C HIS A 45 0.50 11.57 -13.03
N ALA A 46 1.55 10.76 -12.87
CA ALA A 46 2.95 11.18 -12.98
C ALA A 46 3.76 10.16 -13.80
N GLU A 47 5.07 10.13 -13.63
CA GLU A 47 6.00 9.21 -14.34
C GLU A 47 5.83 7.74 -13.95
N GLY A 48 5.06 7.46 -12.90
CA GLY A 48 4.91 6.11 -12.34
C GLY A 48 6.18 5.56 -11.69
N GLU A 49 6.09 4.31 -11.25
CA GLU A 49 7.22 3.57 -10.69
C GLU A 49 8.02 2.84 -11.79
N PRO A 50 9.36 2.83 -11.73
CA PRO A 50 10.14 2.05 -12.67
C PRO A 50 9.83 0.56 -12.52
N ARG A 51 9.53 -0.11 -13.65
CA ARG A 51 9.26 -1.55 -13.69
C ARG A 51 10.16 -2.21 -14.73
N SER A 52 10.84 -3.29 -14.35
CA SER A 52 11.67 -4.08 -15.27
C SER A 52 10.91 -5.27 -15.87
N HIS A 53 9.84 -5.73 -15.20
CA HIS A 53 9.07 -6.91 -15.58
C HIS A 53 7.57 -6.70 -15.33
N ALA A 54 6.75 -7.51 -16.02
CA ALA A 54 5.29 -7.58 -15.85
C ALA A 54 4.91 -8.60 -14.78
#